data_AF-A0A4Y2NZ60-F1
#
_entry.id   AF-A0A4Y2NZ60-F1
#
_cell.length_a   1.000
_cell.length_b   1.000
_cell.length_c   1.000
_cell.angle_alpha   90.00
_cell.angle_beta   90.00
_cell.angle_gamma   90.00
#
_symmetry.space_group_name_H-M   'P 1'
#
loop_
_entity.id
_entity.type
_entity.pdbx_description
1 polymer ?
#
loop_
_entity_poly.entity_id
_entity_poly.type
_entity_poly.pdbx_seq_one_letter_code
_entity_poly.pdbx_strand_id
1 'polypeptide(L)'
;MHQARWMARAIYSLKLSLFSSQLKLNTKEALLDVYLFIVIIYVKPWLQWILAVKAPYKDLCFVKSLKAYEKVNESISKAASQKFSQDLWYFTDEIAVLAIFDDDVDEETRFKMAANLHRKFSRPMRKDTFHRRKNFVVHCTVNLIH
;
A
#
# COMPACT_ATOMS: atom_id res chain seq x y z
N MET A 1 -10.01 13.21 5.76
CA MET A 1 -8.98 14.26 5.58
C MET A 1 -7.62 13.86 6.19
N HIS A 2 -6.96 12.79 5.69
CA HIS A 2 -5.68 12.31 6.25
C HIS A 2 -4.52 12.21 5.24
N GLN A 3 -4.80 11.94 3.95
CA GLN A 3 -3.81 11.81 2.88
C GLN A 3 -2.90 13.06 2.74
N ALA A 4 -3.48 14.27 2.82
CA ALA A 4 -2.73 15.53 2.64
C ALA A 4 -1.69 15.81 3.75
N ARG A 5 -1.92 15.34 4.99
CA ARG A 5 -1.01 15.61 6.12
C ARG A 5 0.26 14.77 6.05
N TRP A 6 0.16 13.53 5.55
CA TRP A 6 1.34 12.70 5.35
C TRP A 6 2.19 13.21 4.18
N MET A 7 1.55 13.63 3.08
CA MET A 7 2.25 14.25 1.95
C MET A 7 3.04 15.49 2.33
N ALA A 8 2.43 16.41 3.07
CA ALA A 8 3.13 17.60 3.53
C ALA A 8 4.38 17.24 4.36
N ARG A 9 4.30 16.19 5.19
CA ARG A 9 5.43 15.69 5.99
C ARG A 9 6.51 15.04 5.13
N ALA A 10 6.13 14.25 4.12
CA ALA A 10 7.06 13.64 3.18
C ALA A 10 7.80 14.70 2.34
N ILE A 11 7.09 15.70 1.82
CA ILE A 11 7.71 16.81 1.07
C ILE A 11 8.63 17.61 1.99
N TYR A 12 8.22 17.83 3.24
CA TYR A 12 9.03 18.53 4.22
C TYR A 12 10.32 17.75 4.56
N SER A 13 10.24 16.44 4.78
CA SER A 13 11.44 15.62 5.03
C SER A 13 12.37 15.55 3.83
N LEU A 14 11.84 15.53 2.60
CA LEU A 14 12.64 15.65 1.38
C LEU A 14 13.40 16.98 1.33
N LYS A 15 12.72 18.12 1.55
CA LYS A 15 13.36 19.43 1.62
C LYS A 15 14.42 19.48 2.71
N LEU A 16 14.11 18.98 3.90
CA LEU A 16 15.04 18.95 5.02
C LEU A 16 16.30 18.11 4.72
N SER A 17 16.14 17.01 3.98
CA SER A 17 17.26 16.16 3.54
C SER A 17 18.12 16.87 2.50
N LEU A 18 17.51 17.59 1.55
CA LEU A 18 18.24 18.36 0.52
C LEU A 18 19.06 19.52 1.12
N PHE A 19 18.51 20.20 2.13
CA PHE A 19 19.21 21.28 2.84
C PHE A 19 19.99 20.80 4.07
N SER A 20 20.18 19.49 4.25
CA SER A 20 20.85 18.92 5.42
C SER A 20 22.34 19.29 5.56
N SER A 21 22.98 19.75 4.47
CA SER A 21 24.33 20.30 4.49
C SER A 21 24.39 21.71 5.08
N GLN A 22 23.31 22.49 4.92
CA GLN A 22 23.19 23.86 5.43
C GLN A 22 22.62 23.90 6.85
N LEU A 23 21.88 22.86 7.25
CA LEU A 23 21.27 22.72 8.56
C LEU A 23 22.11 21.83 9.46
N LYS A 24 22.47 22.32 10.66
CA LYS A 24 23.16 21.54 11.70
C LYS A 24 22.19 20.53 12.34
N LEU A 25 21.85 19.47 11.61
CA LEU A 25 20.96 18.41 12.08
C LEU A 25 21.77 17.27 12.72
N ASN A 26 21.35 16.82 13.90
CA ASN A 26 21.93 15.68 14.61
C ASN A 26 21.41 14.32 14.10
N THR A 27 20.35 14.30 13.28
CA THR A 27 19.61 13.09 12.87
C THR A 27 19.64 12.88 11.36
N LYS A 28 20.81 13.06 10.72
CA LYS A 28 20.96 12.97 9.26
C LYS A 28 20.65 11.57 8.72
N GLU A 29 21.06 10.53 9.42
CA GLU A 29 20.88 9.12 8.99
C GLU A 29 19.40 8.72 8.93
N ALA A 30 18.63 9.01 9.98
CA ALA A 30 17.19 8.74 10.01
C ALA A 30 16.41 9.52 8.93
N LEU A 31 16.86 10.73 8.58
CA LEU A 31 16.27 11.51 7.49
C LEU A 31 16.57 10.88 6.12
N LEU A 32 17.77 10.35 5.91
CA LEU A 32 18.14 9.65 4.68
C LEU A 32 17.32 8.37 4.48
N ASP A 33 17.07 7.60 5.53
CA ASP A 33 16.23 6.39 5.45
C ASP A 33 14.79 6.72 5.02
N VAL A 34 14.22 7.79 5.58
CA VAL A 34 12.88 8.28 5.21
C VAL A 34 12.88 8.86 3.79
N TYR A 35 13.92 9.59 3.41
CA TYR A 35 14.11 10.08 2.05
C TYR A 35 14.12 8.93 1.04
N LEU A 36 14.91 7.89 1.30
CA LEU A 36 15.06 6.73 0.43
C LEU A 36 13.72 5.99 0.28
N PHE A 37 13.00 5.81 1.38
CA PHE A 37 11.65 5.25 1.37
C PHE A 37 10.69 6.08 0.50
N ILE A 38 10.69 7.41 0.65
CA ILE A 38 9.79 8.27 -0.12
C ILE A 38 10.10 8.14 -1.62
N VAL A 39 11.37 8.27 -2.01
CA VAL A 39 11.78 8.27 -3.41
C VAL A 39 11.57 6.91 -4.07
N ILE A 40 11.95 5.81 -3.42
CA ILE A 40 11.89 4.47 -4.00
C ILE A 40 10.47 3.91 -3.97
N ILE A 41 9.78 4.04 -2.83
CA ILE A 41 8.53 3.30 -2.58
C ILE A 41 7.30 4.19 -2.77
N TYR A 42 7.35 5.45 -2.35
CA TYR A 42 6.13 6.24 -2.22
C TYR A 42 5.80 7.13 -3.43
N VAL A 43 6.79 7.72 -4.10
CA VAL A 43 6.57 8.68 -5.20
C VAL A 43 5.77 8.06 -6.36
N LYS A 44 6.09 6.83 -6.77
CA LYS A 44 5.41 6.18 -7.89
C LYS A 44 3.91 5.90 -7.62
N PRO A 45 3.52 5.22 -6.53
CA PRO A 45 2.10 5.06 -6.17
C PRO A 45 1.38 6.39 -6.01
N TRP A 46 2.04 7.39 -5.42
CA TRP A 46 1.45 8.71 -5.20
C TRP A 46 0.95 9.36 -6.50
N LEU A 47 1.75 9.32 -7.57
CA LEU A 47 1.35 9.84 -8.88
C LEU A 47 0.21 9.03 -9.50
N GLN A 48 0.14 7.73 -9.21
CA GLN A 48 -0.85 6.83 -9.79
C GLN A 48 -2.22 6.87 -9.06
N TRP A 49 -2.24 7.21 -7.77
CA TRP A 49 -3.46 7.34 -6.96
C TRP A 49 -4.37 8.52 -7.34
N ILE A 50 -3.96 9.36 -8.29
CA ILE A 50 -4.82 10.42 -8.87
C ILE A 50 -6.03 9.80 -9.60
N LEU A 51 -5.89 8.57 -10.11
CA LEU A 51 -6.96 7.86 -10.83
C LEU A 51 -7.68 6.88 -9.90
N ALA A 52 -8.89 7.23 -9.48
CA ALA A 52 -9.70 6.41 -8.57
C ALA A 52 -9.97 4.98 -9.08
N VAL A 53 -10.14 4.82 -10.41
CA VAL A 53 -10.40 3.52 -11.04
C VAL A 53 -9.21 2.57 -10.89
N LYS A 54 -7.98 3.11 -10.87
CA LYS A 54 -6.75 2.32 -10.73
C LYS A 54 -6.36 2.08 -9.28
N ALA A 55 -6.92 2.86 -8.35
CA ALA A 55 -6.53 2.83 -6.94
C ALA A 55 -6.47 1.40 -6.35
N PRO A 56 -7.45 0.50 -6.59
CA PRO A 56 -7.44 -0.82 -5.95
C PRO A 56 -6.22 -1.67 -6.33
N TYR A 57 -5.88 -1.74 -7.62
CA TYR A 57 -4.72 -2.50 -8.06
C TYR A 57 -3.41 -1.84 -7.61
N LYS A 58 -3.34 -0.50 -7.66
CA LYS A 58 -2.15 0.24 -7.19
C LYS A 58 -1.89 0.08 -5.70
N ASP A 59 -2.94 0.00 -4.90
CA ASP A 59 -2.84 -0.28 -3.47
C ASP A 59 -2.23 -1.66 -3.20
N LEU A 60 -2.63 -2.68 -3.97
CA LEU A 60 -2.04 -4.01 -3.91
C LEU A 60 -0.56 -3.99 -4.32
N CYS A 61 -0.22 -3.30 -5.42
CA CYS A 61 1.17 -3.12 -5.85
C CYS A 61 2.01 -2.41 -4.79
N PHE A 62 1.44 -1.43 -4.09
CA PHE A 62 2.12 -0.73 -3.00
C PHE A 62 2.44 -1.67 -1.84
N VAL A 63 1.48 -2.52 -1.42
CA VAL A 63 1.72 -3.54 -0.38
C VAL A 63 2.82 -4.53 -0.79
N LYS A 64 2.84 -4.98 -2.05
CA LYS A 64 3.94 -5.82 -2.58
C LYS A 64 5.29 -5.11 -2.49
N SER A 65 5.32 -3.83 -2.86
CA SER A 65 6.53 -3.02 -2.85
C SER A 65 7.04 -2.81 -1.42
N LEU A 66 6.15 -2.56 -0.46
CA LEU A 66 6.48 -2.51 0.97
C LEU A 66 7.09 -3.82 1.46
N LYS A 67 6.50 -4.96 1.09
CA LYS A 67 7.02 -6.27 1.46
C LYS A 67 8.41 -6.53 0.87
N ALA A 68 8.65 -6.13 -0.37
CA ALA A 68 9.98 -6.20 -0.98
C ALA A 68 11.00 -5.28 -0.29
N TYR A 69 10.57 -4.08 0.13
CA TYR A 69 11.39 -3.10 0.83
C TYR A 69 11.80 -3.53 2.25
N GLU A 70 11.17 -4.55 2.81
CA GLU A 70 11.58 -5.14 4.09
C GLU A 70 13.06 -5.59 4.08
N LYS A 71 13.58 -5.98 2.90
CA LYS A 71 14.99 -6.31 2.70
C LYS A 71 15.94 -5.12 2.80
N VAL A 72 15.45 -3.90 2.59
CA VAL A 72 16.24 -2.66 2.63
C VAL A 72 16.14 -2.02 4.01
N ASN A 73 14.92 -1.86 4.52
CA ASN A 73 14.68 -1.33 5.86
C ASN A 73 13.40 -1.95 6.45
N GLU A 74 13.60 -2.99 7.27
CA GLU A 74 12.52 -3.76 7.89
C GLU A 74 11.63 -2.88 8.80
N SER A 75 12.24 -2.00 9.59
CA SER A 75 11.53 -1.12 10.53
C SER A 75 10.56 -0.20 9.80
N ILE A 76 11.04 0.50 8.76
CA ILE A 76 10.21 1.41 7.96
C ILE A 76 9.16 0.64 7.17
N SER A 77 9.53 -0.48 6.55
CA SER A 77 8.59 -1.33 5.81
C SER A 77 7.43 -1.79 6.70
N LYS A 78 7.72 -2.28 7.92
CA LYS A 78 6.70 -2.73 8.87
C LYS A 78 5.82 -1.57 9.35
N ALA A 79 6.42 -0.44 9.74
CA ALA A 79 5.69 0.75 10.17
C ALA A 79 4.76 1.29 9.06
N ALA A 80 5.26 1.36 7.82
CA ALA A 80 4.48 1.79 6.67
C ALA A 80 3.38 0.78 6.31
N SER A 81 3.65 -0.52 6.37
CA SER A 81 2.66 -1.57 6.11
C SER A 81 1.53 -1.55 7.14
N GLN A 82 1.87 -1.37 8.42
CA GLN A 82 0.88 -1.20 9.49
C GLN A 82 0.02 0.04 9.27
N LYS A 83 0.64 1.17 8.91
CA LYS A 83 -0.08 2.40 8.66
C LYS A 83 -1.02 2.28 7.45
N PHE A 84 -0.51 1.75 6.34
CA PHE A 84 -1.28 1.58 5.11
C PHE A 84 -2.44 0.59 5.29
N SER A 85 -2.25 -0.47 6.10
CA SER A 85 -3.33 -1.41 6.42
C SER A 85 -4.51 -0.75 7.13
N GLN A 86 -4.28 0.32 7.89
CA GLN A 86 -5.36 1.11 8.51
C GLN A 86 -6.08 1.99 7.48
N ASP A 87 -5.36 2.46 6.46
CA ASP A 87 -5.90 3.32 5.41
C ASP A 87 -6.66 2.51 4.34
N LEU A 88 -6.47 1.19 4.26
CA LEU A 88 -7.19 0.24 3.39
C LEU A 88 -8.60 -0.14 3.89
N TRP A 89 -9.21 0.67 4.76
CA TRP A 89 -10.56 0.39 5.29
C TRP A 89 -11.65 0.33 4.21
N TYR A 90 -11.45 0.99 3.08
CA TYR A 90 -12.36 1.02 1.93
C TYR A 90 -12.14 -0.17 0.99
N PHE A 91 -11.08 -0.96 1.17
CA PHE A 91 -10.74 -2.05 0.27
C PHE A 91 -11.64 -3.26 0.58
N THR A 92 -12.79 -3.32 -0.09
CA THR A 92 -13.76 -4.42 0.02
C THR A 92 -13.68 -5.38 -1.17
N ASP A 93 -14.41 -6.50 -1.12
CA ASP A 93 -14.44 -7.47 -2.22
C ASP A 93 -15.03 -6.85 -3.51
N GLU A 94 -15.99 -5.93 -3.38
CA GLU A 94 -16.56 -5.18 -4.50
C GLU A 94 -15.53 -4.25 -5.16
N ILE A 95 -14.68 -3.60 -4.35
CA ILE A 95 -13.58 -2.76 -4.85
C ILE A 95 -12.48 -3.62 -5.49
N ALA A 96 -12.26 -4.84 -4.98
CA ALA A 96 -11.33 -5.78 -5.58
C ALA A 96 -11.79 -6.26 -6.98
N VAL A 97 -13.10 -6.30 -7.25
CA VAL A 97 -13.62 -6.57 -8.61
C VAL A 97 -13.24 -5.44 -9.57
N LEU A 98 -13.23 -4.18 -9.13
CA LEU A 98 -12.83 -3.04 -9.97
C LEU A 98 -11.36 -3.16 -10.42
N ALA A 99 -10.50 -3.74 -9.59
CA ALA A 99 -9.11 -3.99 -9.94
C ALA A 99 -8.93 -4.91 -11.16
N ILE A 100 -9.88 -5.82 -11.42
CA ILE A 100 -9.84 -6.75 -12.56
C ILE A 100 -9.84 -5.97 -13.89
N PHE A 101 -10.51 -4.82 -13.92
CA PHE A 101 -10.65 -3.98 -15.11
C PHE A 101 -9.52 -2.96 -15.28
N ASP A 102 -8.50 -2.95 -14.41
CA ASP A 102 -7.32 -2.11 -14.61
C ASP A 102 -6.44 -2.72 -15.73
N ASP A 103 -6.14 -1.91 -16.74
CA ASP A 103 -5.31 -2.28 -17.89
C ASP A 103 -3.88 -2.67 -17.47
N ASP A 104 -3.42 -2.21 -16.30
CA ASP A 104 -2.09 -2.54 -15.77
C ASP A 104 -2.02 -3.93 -15.11
N VAL A 105 -3.14 -4.66 -15.03
CA VAL A 105 -3.21 -6.04 -14.54
C VAL A 105 -2.96 -7.00 -15.69
N ASP A 106 -1.93 -7.83 -15.55
CA ASP A 106 -1.66 -8.89 -16.52
C ASP A 106 -2.76 -9.96 -16.52
N GLU A 107 -2.90 -10.65 -17.64
CA GLU A 107 -3.98 -11.60 -17.86
C GLU A 107 -3.97 -12.75 -16.83
N GLU A 108 -2.80 -13.26 -16.47
CA GLU A 108 -2.66 -14.32 -15.47
C GLU A 108 -3.14 -13.87 -14.09
N THR A 109 -2.70 -12.69 -13.64
CA THR A 109 -3.16 -12.07 -12.39
C THR A 109 -4.67 -11.84 -12.42
N ARG A 110 -5.22 -11.37 -13.55
CA ARG A 110 -6.66 -11.14 -13.71
C ARG A 110 -7.47 -12.43 -13.52
N PHE A 111 -7.03 -13.54 -14.12
CA PHE A 111 -7.66 -14.84 -13.92
C PHE A 111 -7.57 -15.33 -12.48
N LYS A 112 -6.41 -15.18 -11.82
CA LYS A 112 -6.25 -15.56 -10.40
C LYS A 112 -7.16 -14.75 -9.49
N MET A 113 -7.29 -13.44 -9.73
CA MET A 113 -8.20 -12.57 -8.98
C MET A 113 -9.66 -13.00 -9.14
N ALA A 114 -10.09 -13.25 -10.39
CA ALA A 114 -11.45 -13.72 -10.69
C ALA A 114 -11.76 -15.07 -10.04
N ALA A 115 -10.85 -16.04 -10.14
CA ALA A 115 -11.00 -17.36 -9.52
C ALA A 115 -11.09 -17.27 -7.99
N ASN A 116 -10.26 -16.43 -7.37
CA ASN A 116 -10.27 -16.21 -5.93
C ASN A 116 -11.56 -15.56 -5.44
N LEU A 117 -12.06 -14.57 -6.17
CA LEU A 117 -13.34 -13.92 -5.88
C LEU A 117 -14.51 -14.91 -6.04
N HIS A 118 -14.57 -15.65 -7.14
CA HIS A 118 -15.62 -16.65 -7.37
C HIS A 118 -15.67 -17.69 -6.25
N ARG A 119 -14.52 -18.27 -5.89
CA ARG A 119 -14.41 -19.22 -4.77
C ARG A 119 -14.91 -18.64 -3.44
N LYS A 120 -14.73 -17.35 -3.22
CA LYS A 120 -15.15 -16.67 -1.99
C LYS A 120 -16.66 -16.47 -1.95
N PHE A 121 -17.28 -16.06 -3.07
CA PHE A 121 -18.73 -15.90 -3.19
C PHE A 121 -19.48 -17.23 -3.21
N SER A 122 -18.88 -18.30 -3.73
CA SER A 122 -19.49 -19.65 -3.73
C SER A 122 -19.48 -20.33 -2.36
N ARG A 123 -18.75 -19.81 -1.37
CA ARG A 123 -18.76 -20.34 0.00
C ARG A 123 -20.00 -19.83 0.75
N PRO A 124 -20.75 -20.69 1.48
CA PRO A 124 -21.88 -20.24 2.27
C PRO A 124 -21.43 -19.19 3.28
N MET A 125 -22.14 -18.06 3.30
CA MET A 125 -21.83 -16.88 4.13
C MET A 125 -21.86 -17.28 5.62
N ARG A 126 -20.69 -17.45 6.24
CA ARG A 126 -20.58 -17.61 7.69
C ARG A 126 -20.92 -16.27 8.35
N LYS A 127 -21.97 -16.23 9.19
CA LYS A 127 -22.48 -15.02 9.87
C LYS A 127 -21.46 -14.31 10.79
N ASP A 128 -20.29 -14.89 11.02
CA ASP A 128 -19.31 -14.39 12.01
C ASP A 128 -18.31 -13.36 11.47
N THR A 129 -18.29 -13.05 10.17
CA THR A 129 -17.18 -12.28 9.57
C THR A 129 -17.24 -10.77 9.76
N PHE A 130 -18.28 -10.20 10.36
CA PHE A 130 -18.36 -8.74 10.55
C PHE A 130 -17.33 -8.23 11.58
N HIS A 131 -16.88 -9.05 12.53
CA HIS A 131 -16.03 -8.64 13.66
C HIS A 131 -14.52 -8.84 13.46
N ARG A 132 -14.06 -9.41 12.34
CA ARG A 132 -12.62 -9.61 12.08
C ARG A 132 -12.08 -8.61 11.04
N ARG A 133 -12.45 -7.32 11.13
CA ARG A 133 -12.04 -6.28 10.16
C ARG A 133 -10.59 -5.75 10.33
N LYS A 134 -9.90 -6.04 11.43
CA LYS A 134 -8.56 -5.46 11.70
C LYS A 134 -7.35 -6.34 11.32
N ASN A 135 -7.53 -7.67 11.24
CA ASN A 135 -6.44 -8.60 10.90
C ASN A 135 -6.55 -9.20 9.47
N PHE A 136 -7.55 -8.77 8.70
CA PHE A 136 -7.93 -9.41 7.43
C PHE A 136 -7.15 -8.86 6.22
N VAL A 137 -6.74 -7.60 6.25
CA VAL A 137 -6.04 -6.95 5.14
C VAL A 137 -4.68 -7.63 4.86
N VAL A 138 -3.96 -8.06 5.90
CA VAL A 138 -2.65 -8.71 5.76
C VAL A 138 -2.76 -10.15 5.23
N HIS A 139 -3.82 -10.89 5.59
CA HIS A 139 -3.96 -12.29 5.20
C HIS A 139 -4.61 -12.47 3.81
N CYS A 140 -5.39 -11.51 3.33
CA CYS A 140 -5.98 -11.55 1.99
C CYS A 140 -5.09 -10.94 0.90
N THR A 141 -4.26 -9.94 1.21
CA THR A 141 -3.29 -9.39 0.24
C THR A 141 -2.20 -10.40 -0.14
N VAL A 142 -1.86 -11.35 0.73
CA VAL A 142 -0.93 -12.44 0.38
C VAL A 142 -1.61 -13.53 -0.46
N ASN A 143 -2.87 -13.87 -0.17
CA ASN A 143 -3.61 -14.96 -0.85
C ASN A 143 -4.33 -14.56 -2.15
N LEU A 144 -4.34 -13.27 -2.51
CA LEU A 144 -4.82 -12.81 -3.82
C LEU A 144 -3.73 -12.91 -4.91
N ILE A 145 -2.47 -13.15 -4.50
CA ILE A 145 -1.28 -13.11 -5.36
C ILE A 145 -0.53 -14.47 -5.37
N HIS A 146 -0.82 -15.38 -4.44
CA HIS A 146 -0.37 -16.77 -4.46
C HIS A 146 -1.48 -17.74 -4.85
#